data_AF-A0A1Q7GZN2-F1
#
_entry.id   AF-A0A1Q7GZN2-F1
#
_cell.length_a   1.000
_cell.length_b   1.000
_cell.length_c   1.000
_cell.angle_alpha   90.00
_cell.angle_beta   90.00
_cell.angle_gamma   90.00
#
_symmetry.space_group_name_H-M   'P 1'
#
loop_
_entity.id
_entity.type
_entity.pdbx_description
1 polymer ?
#
loop_
_entity_poly.entity_id
_entity_poly.type
_entity_poly.pdbx_seq_one_letter_code
_entity_poly.pdbx_strand_id
1 'polypeptide(L)'
;VDPGNPGLTLPHGITEKDIPLGIGQLLRAELLRRGLNVVLTRATDTLIDLASRPLFCRADCDLFVSIHVNAMPAGRRQKQVNGVETYFVSDAKTEDQKRVAQMENDALRFETSPAGSGGPVGFILNDLQLNEYLRESARLAELVQGKVAAIHPGEDRGVQQGPFLVLAAARRPSILV
;
A
#
# COMPACT_ATOMS: atom_id res chain seq x y z
N VAL A 1 6.08 5.63 -5.21
CA VAL A 1 5.29 5.93 -3.99
C VAL A 1 3.87 6.22 -4.41
N ASP A 2 2.90 5.55 -3.81
CA ASP A 2 1.48 5.67 -4.10
C ASP A 2 0.73 6.30 -2.93
N PRO A 3 0.33 7.57 -3.02
CA PRO A 3 -0.58 8.16 -2.05
C PRO A 3 -2.00 7.59 -2.23
N GLY A 4 -2.45 6.80 -1.25
CA GLY A 4 -3.80 6.24 -1.16
C GLY A 4 -4.89 7.31 -1.38
N ASN A 5 -6.03 6.90 -1.94
CA ASN A 5 -7.16 7.80 -2.18
C ASN A 5 -8.48 7.27 -1.60
N PRO A 6 -8.53 6.89 -0.32
CA PRO A 6 -9.81 6.58 0.31
C PRO A 6 -10.67 7.85 0.32
N GLY A 7 -11.89 7.73 -0.20
CA GLY A 7 -12.81 8.85 -0.41
C GLY A 7 -13.61 9.24 0.84
N LEU A 8 -13.20 8.84 2.04
CA LEU A 8 -13.94 9.15 3.26
C LEU A 8 -13.66 10.60 3.69
N THR A 9 -14.72 11.37 3.91
CA THR A 9 -14.61 12.70 4.52
C THR A 9 -14.53 12.54 6.04
N LEU A 10 -13.46 13.03 6.64
CA LEU A 10 -13.30 13.08 8.10
C LEU A 10 -14.08 14.29 8.69
N PRO A 11 -14.38 14.30 10.00
CA PRO A 11 -14.94 15.48 10.65
C PRO A 11 -14.09 16.74 10.39
N HIS A 12 -14.73 17.91 10.30
CA HIS A 12 -14.10 19.22 10.01
C HIS A 12 -13.65 19.44 8.56
N GLY A 13 -14.11 18.62 7.60
CA GLY A 13 -13.92 18.88 6.16
C GLY A 13 -12.55 18.46 5.60
N ILE A 14 -11.75 17.73 6.39
CA ILE A 14 -10.52 17.09 5.91
C ILE A 14 -10.94 15.81 5.16
N THR A 15 -10.47 15.64 3.93
CA THR A 15 -10.69 14.37 3.23
C THR A 15 -9.51 13.45 3.49
N GLU A 16 -9.78 12.18 3.78
CA GLU A 16 -8.75 11.21 4.14
C GLU A 16 -7.62 11.14 3.10
N LYS A 17 -7.95 11.30 1.81
CA LYS A 17 -7.00 11.40 0.68
C LYS A 17 -5.95 12.51 0.77
N ASP A 18 -6.20 13.57 1.53
CA ASP A 18 -5.28 14.72 1.63
C ASP A 18 -4.06 14.35 2.50
N ILE A 19 -4.25 13.46 3.49
CA ILE A 19 -3.20 13.05 4.42
C ILE A 19 -2.13 12.18 3.70
N PRO A 20 -2.48 11.07 3.01
CA PRO A 20 -1.51 10.32 2.22
C PRO A 20 -0.81 11.16 1.15
N LEU A 21 -1.51 12.13 0.53
CA LEU A 21 -0.89 13.01 -0.47
C LEU A 21 0.22 13.86 0.15
N GLY A 22 -0.07 14.49 1.29
CA GLY A 22 0.91 15.28 2.02
C GLY A 22 2.12 14.44 2.46
N ILE A 23 1.88 13.26 3.04
CA ILE A 23 2.95 12.34 3.44
C ILE A 23 3.78 11.90 2.23
N GLY A 24 3.13 11.55 1.11
CA GLY A 24 3.80 11.12 -0.12
C GLY A 24 4.68 12.22 -0.72
N GLN A 25 4.23 13.48 -0.70
CA GLN A 25 5.02 14.62 -1.16
C GLN A 25 6.24 14.87 -0.27
N LEU A 26 6.08 14.81 1.06
CA LEU A 26 7.19 14.95 2.02
C LEU A 26 8.20 13.82 1.87
N LEU A 27 7.73 12.58 1.75
CA LEU A 27 8.58 11.41 1.53
C LEU A 27 9.37 11.54 0.23
N ARG A 28 8.71 11.95 -0.87
CA ARG A 28 9.39 12.19 -2.14
C ARG A 28 10.48 13.26 -2.01
N ALA A 29 10.17 14.40 -1.37
CA ALA A 29 11.14 15.47 -1.19
C ALA A 29 12.37 14.99 -0.40
N GLU A 30 12.16 14.20 0.65
CA GLU A 30 13.25 13.63 1.46
C GLU A 30 14.11 12.64 0.67
N LEU A 31 13.50 11.71 -0.05
CA LEU A 31 14.21 10.69 -0.81
C LEU A 31 14.99 11.29 -1.99
N LEU A 32 14.43 12.30 -2.68
CA LEU A 32 15.15 13.05 -3.72
C LEU A 32 16.39 13.74 -3.15
N ARG A 33 16.32 14.34 -1.96
CA ARG A 33 17.48 14.95 -1.28
C ARG A 33 18.59 13.94 -0.98
N ARG A 34 18.24 12.67 -0.81
CA ARG A 34 19.17 11.55 -0.58
C ARG A 34 19.69 10.92 -1.87
N GLY A 35 19.35 11.47 -3.04
CA GLY A 35 19.82 11.00 -4.34
C GLY A 35 19.02 9.83 -4.91
N LEU A 36 17.83 9.53 -4.38
CA LEU A 36 16.97 8.47 -4.90
C LEU A 36 15.99 9.02 -5.93
N ASN A 37 15.67 8.23 -6.95
CA ASN A 37 14.62 8.55 -7.91
C ASN A 37 13.25 8.21 -7.32
N VAL A 38 12.32 9.18 -7.31
CA VAL A 38 10.98 8.96 -6.77
C VAL A 38 9.90 9.48 -7.71
N VAL A 39 9.05 8.53 -8.12
CA VAL A 39 7.82 8.79 -8.87
C VAL A 39 6.62 8.65 -7.91
N LEU A 40 5.74 9.65 -7.92
CA LEU A 40 4.42 9.55 -7.30
C LEU A 40 3.43 9.02 -8.33
N THR A 41 2.51 8.15 -7.92
CA THR A 41 1.36 7.79 -8.76
C THR A 41 0.51 9.03 -9.04
N ARG A 42 0.21 9.82 -8.00
CA ARG A 42 -0.44 11.14 -8.08
C ARG A 42 0.35 12.21 -7.33
N ALA A 43 0.47 13.40 -7.91
CA ALA A 43 1.07 14.58 -7.28
C ALA A 43 0.02 15.60 -6.81
N THR A 44 -1.23 15.45 -7.25
CA THR A 44 -2.37 16.33 -6.99
C THR A 44 -3.57 15.51 -6.51
N ASP A 45 -4.68 16.18 -6.19
CA ASP A 45 -5.97 15.54 -5.89
C ASP A 45 -6.63 15.02 -7.17
N THR A 46 -6.02 14.00 -7.75
CA THR A 46 -6.50 13.29 -8.94
C THR A 46 -6.77 11.85 -8.58
N LEU A 47 -7.96 11.37 -8.93
CA LEU A 47 -8.31 9.95 -8.82
C LEU A 47 -7.49 9.16 -9.84
N ILE A 48 -6.74 8.16 -9.36
CA ILE A 48 -6.04 7.18 -10.20
C ILE A 48 -6.56 5.80 -9.83
N ASP A 49 -7.01 5.09 -10.85
CA ASP A 49 -7.55 3.73 -10.76
C ASP A 49 -6.54 2.80 -10.09
N LEU A 50 -7.00 1.96 -9.16
CA LEU A 50 -6.10 1.06 -8.43
C LEU A 50 -5.35 0.10 -9.36
N ALA A 51 -5.98 -0.33 -10.46
CA ALA A 51 -5.33 -1.18 -11.47
C ALA A 51 -4.20 -0.44 -12.23
N SER A 52 -4.28 0.88 -12.31
CA SER A 52 -3.33 1.75 -13.01
C SER A 52 -2.12 2.13 -12.15
N ARG A 53 -2.27 2.19 -10.82
CA ARG A 53 -1.18 2.61 -9.90
C ARG A 53 0.06 1.72 -9.95
N PRO A 54 -0.05 0.38 -9.98
CA PRO A 54 1.09 -0.50 -10.14
C PRO A 54 1.87 -0.24 -11.44
N LEU A 55 1.20 0.22 -12.51
CA LEU A 55 1.82 0.50 -13.80
C LEU A 55 2.79 1.70 -13.77
N PHE A 56 2.75 2.52 -12.72
CA PHE A 56 3.75 3.57 -12.49
C PHE A 56 5.09 2.98 -12.04
N CYS A 57 5.09 1.78 -11.45
CA CYS A 57 6.29 1.06 -11.06
C CYS A 57 6.73 0.16 -12.22
N ARG A 58 7.44 0.77 -13.19
CA ARG A 58 7.89 0.11 -14.42
C ARG A 58 9.18 -0.68 -14.20
N ALA A 59 9.85 -1.07 -15.29
CA ALA A 59 11.02 -1.95 -15.27
C ALA A 59 12.15 -1.46 -14.33
N ASP A 60 12.33 -0.15 -14.24
CA ASP A 60 13.32 0.60 -13.46
C ASP A 60 12.91 0.89 -12.01
N CYS A 61 11.72 0.45 -11.60
CA CYS A 61 11.24 0.63 -10.23
C CYS A 61 11.74 -0.52 -9.34
N ASP A 62 12.51 -0.17 -8.31
CA ASP A 62 13.02 -1.14 -7.33
C ASP A 62 12.01 -1.46 -6.23
N LEU A 63 11.22 -0.47 -5.78
CA LEU A 63 10.29 -0.59 -4.65
C LEU A 63 8.98 0.14 -4.92
N PHE A 64 7.86 -0.48 -4.54
CA PHE A 64 6.55 0.14 -4.51
C PHE A 64 6.08 0.36 -3.06
N VAL A 65 5.82 1.60 -2.68
CA VAL A 65 5.33 1.95 -1.33
C VAL A 65 3.99 2.64 -1.48
N SER A 66 2.93 2.01 -0.99
CA SER A 66 1.60 2.60 -0.84
C SER A 66 1.45 3.21 0.54
N ILE A 67 0.85 4.40 0.63
CA ILE A 67 0.63 5.11 1.89
C ILE A 67 -0.86 5.32 2.04
N HIS A 68 -1.45 4.82 3.11
CA HIS A 68 -2.87 4.90 3.40
C HIS A 68 -3.07 5.49 4.79
N VAL A 69 -4.26 6.06 5.00
CA VAL A 69 -4.81 6.25 6.32
C VAL A 69 -6.05 5.36 6.32
N ASN A 70 -6.16 4.51 7.35
CA ASN A 70 -7.29 3.61 7.47
C ASN A 70 -8.40 4.31 8.24
N ALA A 71 -9.57 4.47 7.64
CA ALA A 71 -10.78 4.87 8.35
C ALA A 71 -11.66 3.67 8.67
N MET A 72 -12.13 3.60 9.91
CA MET A 72 -13.22 2.71 10.29
C MET A 72 -14.56 3.43 10.25
N PRO A 73 -15.65 2.76 9.87
CA PRO A 73 -17.01 3.30 9.96
C PRO A 73 -17.31 3.86 11.36
N ALA A 74 -18.08 4.96 11.40
CA ALA A 74 -18.40 5.64 12.65
C ALA A 74 -19.11 4.69 13.65
N GLY A 75 -18.56 4.56 14.85
CA GLY A 75 -19.09 3.66 15.88
C GLY A 75 -18.23 3.63 17.16
N ARG A 76 -18.70 2.93 18.20
CA ARG A 76 -18.02 2.88 19.52
C ARG A 76 -16.55 2.41 19.45
N ARG A 77 -16.20 1.58 18.46
CA ARG A 77 -14.82 1.08 18.26
C ARG A 77 -13.90 2.07 17.53
N GLN A 78 -14.44 3.10 16.86
CA GLN A 78 -13.63 4.08 16.13
C GLN A 78 -12.65 4.83 17.05
N LYS A 79 -13.06 5.12 18.28
CA LYS A 79 -12.21 5.78 19.28
C LYS A 79 -11.18 4.85 19.95
N GLN A 80 -11.28 3.54 19.71
CA GLN A 80 -10.46 2.52 20.38
C GLN A 80 -9.41 1.92 19.45
N VAL A 81 -9.46 2.22 18.15
CA VAL A 81 -8.49 1.71 17.18
C VAL A 81 -7.66 2.88 16.69
N ASN A 82 -6.39 2.86 17.06
CA ASN A 82 -5.35 3.76 16.60
C ASN A 82 -4.08 2.94 16.39
N GLY A 83 -3.09 3.52 15.72
CA GLY A 83 -1.80 2.88 15.53
C GLY A 83 -1.34 2.90 14.08
N VAL A 84 -0.21 2.25 13.86
CA VAL A 84 0.38 2.03 12.54
C VAL A 84 0.58 0.53 12.31
N GLU A 85 0.33 0.10 11.10
CA GLU A 85 0.50 -1.28 10.62
C GLU A 85 1.08 -1.20 9.21
N THR A 86 1.99 -2.10 8.88
CA THR A 86 2.58 -2.18 7.54
C THR A 86 2.24 -3.53 6.94
N TYR A 87 1.64 -3.53 5.77
CA TYR A 87 1.24 -4.73 5.04
C TYR A 87 2.20 -5.04 3.91
N PHE A 88 2.40 -6.32 3.65
CA PHE A 88 2.93 -6.83 2.39
C PHE A 88 1.97 -7.87 1.81
N VAL A 89 2.11 -8.16 0.52
CA VAL A 89 1.20 -9.08 -0.18
C VAL A 89 1.34 -10.50 0.37
N SER A 90 0.22 -11.10 0.78
CA SER A 90 0.05 -12.54 0.92
C SER A 90 -1.43 -12.89 1.07
N ASP A 91 -1.77 -14.18 1.16
CA ASP A 91 -3.14 -14.60 1.47
C ASP A 91 -3.59 -14.05 2.83
N ALA A 92 -4.79 -13.45 2.91
CA ALA A 92 -5.35 -12.96 4.17
C ALA A 92 -5.56 -14.12 5.15
N LYS A 93 -5.06 -13.97 6.38
CA LYS A 93 -5.14 -14.99 7.44
C LYS A 93 -6.16 -14.64 8.52
N THR A 94 -6.55 -13.37 8.68
CA THR A 94 -7.48 -12.91 9.72
C THR A 94 -8.67 -12.12 9.16
N GLU A 95 -9.77 -12.03 9.92
CA GLU A 95 -10.96 -11.28 9.53
C GLU A 95 -10.70 -9.76 9.42
N ASP A 96 -9.82 -9.21 10.25
CA ASP A 96 -9.41 -7.80 10.14
C ASP A 96 -8.59 -7.54 8.87
N GLN A 97 -7.68 -8.45 8.50
CA GLN A 97 -6.94 -8.37 7.24
C GLN A 97 -7.88 -8.45 6.03
N LYS A 98 -8.89 -9.34 6.09
CA LYS A 98 -9.93 -9.41 5.06
C LYS A 98 -10.72 -8.11 4.97
N ARG A 99 -11.08 -7.51 6.11
CA ARG A 99 -11.84 -6.26 6.15
C ARG A 99 -11.05 -5.09 5.55
N VAL A 100 -9.79 -4.93 5.91
CA VAL A 100 -8.92 -3.87 5.36
C VAL A 100 -8.69 -4.08 3.86
N ALA A 101 -8.39 -5.32 3.45
CA ALA A 101 -8.28 -5.66 2.03
C ALA A 101 -9.60 -5.42 1.29
N GLN A 102 -10.75 -5.70 1.89
CA GLN A 102 -12.06 -5.40 1.30
C GLN A 102 -12.30 -3.90 1.18
N MET A 103 -11.94 -3.09 2.18
CA MET A 103 -12.08 -1.63 2.09
C MET A 103 -11.22 -1.03 0.98
N GLU A 104 -9.97 -1.49 0.86
CA GLU A 104 -9.06 -1.10 -0.20
C GLU A 104 -9.50 -1.62 -1.57
N ASN A 105 -10.01 -2.86 -1.63
CA ASN A 105 -10.49 -3.48 -2.86
C ASN A 105 -11.89 -2.99 -3.27
N ASP A 106 -12.74 -2.51 -2.35
CA ASP A 106 -14.10 -2.04 -2.65
C ASP A 106 -14.09 -0.76 -3.50
N ALA A 107 -12.97 -0.03 -3.51
CA ALA A 107 -12.70 1.01 -4.49
C ALA A 107 -12.67 0.48 -5.95
N LEU A 108 -12.64 -0.85 -6.17
CA LEU A 108 -12.64 -1.51 -7.48
C LEU A 108 -14.00 -2.05 -7.96
N ARG A 109 -15.13 -1.77 -7.29
CA ARG A 109 -16.44 -2.35 -7.69
C ARG A 109 -16.91 -2.03 -9.14
N PHE A 110 -16.17 -1.25 -9.91
CA PHE A 110 -16.54 -0.81 -11.25
C PHE A 110 -15.55 -1.08 -12.39
N GLU A 111 -14.40 -1.75 -12.18
CA GLU A 111 -13.35 -1.76 -13.22
C GLU A 111 -12.70 -3.14 -13.46
N THR A 112 -12.58 -3.47 -14.75
CA THR A 112 -12.27 -4.79 -15.32
C THR A 112 -10.79 -5.20 -15.20
N SER A 113 -10.55 -6.48 -14.88
CA SER A 113 -9.22 -7.09 -14.78
C SER A 113 -8.65 -7.53 -16.15
N PRO A 114 -7.33 -7.44 -16.39
CA PRO A 114 -6.64 -8.23 -17.41
C PRO A 114 -5.87 -9.42 -16.82
N ALA A 115 -5.98 -10.56 -17.51
CA ALA A 115 -5.29 -11.83 -17.21
C ALA A 115 -3.94 -11.94 -17.94
N GLY A 116 -3.04 -12.81 -17.46
CA GLY A 116 -1.79 -13.15 -18.17
C GLY A 116 -1.20 -14.52 -17.79
N SER A 117 -0.97 -15.34 -18.81
CA SER A 117 -0.56 -16.76 -18.81
C SER A 117 0.91 -16.94 -19.21
N GLY A 118 1.58 -18.00 -18.72
CA GLY A 118 2.95 -18.39 -19.10
C GLY A 118 3.23 -19.88 -18.89
N GLY A 119 4.05 -20.49 -19.77
CA GLY A 119 4.36 -21.94 -19.78
C GLY A 119 5.23 -22.45 -18.62
N PRO A 120 5.56 -23.75 -18.54
CA PRO A 120 6.05 -24.41 -17.30
C PRO A 120 7.36 -23.86 -16.70
N VAL A 121 8.36 -23.51 -17.52
CA VAL A 121 9.62 -22.91 -17.03
C VAL A 121 9.43 -21.43 -16.70
N GLY A 122 8.61 -20.73 -17.48
CA GLY A 122 8.21 -19.36 -17.19
C GLY A 122 7.44 -19.25 -15.86
N PHE A 123 6.64 -20.27 -15.54
CA PHE A 123 5.96 -20.41 -14.25
C PHE A 123 6.95 -20.54 -13.10
N ILE A 124 7.95 -21.43 -13.19
CA ILE A 124 8.96 -21.63 -12.14
C ILE A 124 9.79 -20.35 -11.91
N LEU A 125 10.23 -19.69 -12.98
CA LEU A 125 11.01 -18.45 -12.86
C LEU A 125 10.16 -17.30 -12.28
N ASN A 126 8.90 -17.22 -12.69
CA ASN A 126 7.95 -16.25 -12.13
C ASN A 126 7.69 -16.53 -10.65
N ASP A 127 7.57 -17.80 -10.25
CA ASP A 127 7.41 -18.19 -8.85
C ASP A 127 8.63 -17.85 -8.01
N LEU A 128 9.84 -18.12 -8.49
CA LEU A 128 11.07 -17.76 -7.79
C LEU A 128 11.21 -16.24 -7.62
N GLN A 129 10.90 -15.48 -8.67
CA GLN A 129 10.93 -14.02 -8.65
C GLN A 129 9.89 -13.44 -7.68
N LEU A 130 8.66 -13.99 -7.68
CA LEU A 130 7.63 -13.61 -6.72
C LEU A 130 8.03 -13.93 -5.28
N ASN A 131 8.66 -15.08 -5.04
CA ASN A 131 9.16 -15.43 -3.71
C ASN A 131 10.26 -14.49 -3.21
N GLU A 132 11.14 -14.01 -4.10
CA GLU A 132 12.14 -13.02 -3.72
C GLU A 132 11.49 -11.68 -3.38
N TYR A 133 10.55 -11.21 -4.21
CA TYR A 133 9.81 -9.99 -3.92
C TYR A 133 9.04 -10.07 -2.61
N LEU A 134 8.48 -11.23 -2.26
CA LEU A 134 7.83 -11.46 -0.97
C LEU A 134 8.81 -11.30 0.20
N ARG A 135 10.01 -11.89 0.11
CA ARG A 135 11.06 -11.76 1.14
C ARG A 135 11.52 -10.32 1.30
N GLU A 136 11.78 -9.63 0.20
CA GLU A 136 12.19 -8.23 0.21
C GLU A 136 11.09 -7.32 0.76
N SER A 137 9.83 -7.57 0.40
CA SER A 137 8.67 -6.84 0.93
C SER A 137 8.52 -7.02 2.43
N ALA A 138 8.66 -8.25 2.93
CA ALA A 138 8.58 -8.53 4.37
C ALA A 138 9.71 -7.82 5.13
N ARG A 139 10.94 -7.85 4.61
CA ARG A 139 12.07 -7.14 5.21
C ARG A 139 11.85 -5.62 5.22
N LEU A 140 11.35 -5.07 4.12
CA LEU A 140 11.03 -3.65 4.02
C LEU A 140 9.92 -3.26 5.01
N ALA A 141 8.88 -4.08 5.12
CA ALA A 141 7.77 -3.86 6.04
C ALA A 141 8.24 -3.80 7.50
N GLU A 142 9.09 -4.74 7.94
CA GLU A 142 9.67 -4.74 9.29
C GLU A 142 10.51 -3.48 9.58
N LEU A 143 11.34 -3.07 8.61
CA LEU A 143 12.17 -1.87 8.75
C LEU A 143 11.32 -0.59 8.85
N VAL A 144 10.30 -0.47 8.00
CA VAL A 144 9.39 0.69 7.98
C VAL A 144 8.54 0.70 9.25
N GLN A 145 7.91 -0.42 9.60
CA GLN A 145 7.09 -0.55 10.81
C GLN A 145 7.87 -0.13 12.06
N GLY A 146 9.06 -0.68 12.27
CA GLY A 146 9.86 -0.35 13.46
C GLY A 146 10.28 1.12 13.54
N LYS A 147 10.44 1.80 12.39
CA LYS A 147 10.77 3.23 12.35
C LYS A 147 9.54 4.12 12.56
N VAL A 148 8.40 3.77 11.96
CA VAL A 148 7.17 4.55 12.08
C VAL A 148 6.54 4.37 13.46
N ALA A 149 6.51 3.14 14.00
CA ALA A 149 6.02 2.85 15.34
C ALA A 149 6.79 3.61 16.43
N ALA A 150 8.09 3.85 16.24
CA ALA A 150 8.90 4.62 17.19
C ALA A 150 8.55 6.12 17.26
N ILE A 151 7.89 6.67 16.24
CA ILE A 151 7.53 8.09 16.17
C ILE A 151 6.02 8.33 16.24
N HIS A 152 5.21 7.32 15.94
CA HIS A 152 3.76 7.42 15.90
C HIS A 152 3.18 7.30 17.33
N PRO A 153 2.25 8.17 17.75
CA PRO A 153 1.72 8.17 19.12
C PRO A 153 0.71 7.04 19.41
N GLY A 154 0.24 6.35 18.37
CA GLY A 154 -0.68 5.21 18.49
C GLY A 154 0.03 3.88 18.69
N GLU A 155 -0.76 2.80 18.81
CA GLU A 155 -0.25 1.44 19.00
C GLU A 155 0.62 0.95 17.82
N ASP A 156 1.66 0.18 18.14
CA ASP A 156 2.38 -0.62 17.14
C ASP A 156 1.59 -1.90 16.85
N ARG A 157 0.95 -1.95 15.68
CA ARG A 157 0.11 -3.08 15.25
C ARG A 157 0.88 -4.12 14.45
N GLY A 158 2.19 -3.93 14.32
CA GLY A 158 3.12 -4.83 13.68
C GLY A 158 3.00 -4.92 12.16
N VAL A 159 3.78 -5.83 11.61
CA VAL A 159 3.73 -6.18 10.19
C VAL A 159 2.61 -7.19 9.94
N GLN A 160 1.80 -6.90 8.94
CA GLN A 160 0.63 -7.67 8.57
C GLN A 160 0.70 -8.17 7.12
N GLN A 161 -0.21 -9.05 6.78
CA GLN A 161 -0.25 -9.78 5.53
C GLN A 161 -1.66 -9.71 4.94
N GLY A 162 -1.81 -9.42 3.64
CA GLY A 162 -3.15 -9.34 3.05
C GLY A 162 -3.20 -9.26 1.51
N PRO A 163 -4.36 -9.60 0.92
CA PRO A 163 -4.57 -9.70 -0.53
C PRO A 163 -4.90 -8.32 -1.11
N PHE A 164 -3.96 -7.40 -0.99
CA PHE A 164 -4.08 -6.06 -1.56
C PHE A 164 -3.77 -6.11 -3.06
N LEU A 165 -4.77 -5.77 -3.89
CA LEU A 165 -4.62 -5.81 -5.35
C LEU A 165 -3.50 -4.89 -5.85
N VAL A 166 -3.32 -3.73 -5.21
CA VAL A 166 -2.26 -2.76 -5.55
C VAL A 166 -0.85 -3.35 -5.36
N LEU A 167 -0.65 -4.20 -4.34
CA LEU A 167 0.63 -4.84 -4.07
C LEU A 167 0.85 -6.05 -4.99
N ALA A 168 -0.19 -6.87 -5.18
CA ALA A 168 -0.12 -8.05 -6.06
C ALA A 168 0.21 -7.68 -7.52
N ALA A 169 -0.29 -6.55 -8.00
CA ALA A 169 -0.08 -6.10 -9.37
C ALA A 169 1.27 -5.38 -9.59
N ALA A 170 1.99 -4.97 -8.54
CA ALA A 170 3.25 -4.22 -8.67
C ALA A 170 4.40 -5.06 -9.23
N ARG A 171 4.36 -6.40 -9.12
CA ARG A 171 5.43 -7.33 -9.56
C ARG A 171 6.84 -6.84 -9.18
N ARG A 172 6.95 -6.29 -7.98
CA ARG A 172 8.13 -5.71 -7.33
C ARG A 172 7.97 -5.86 -5.82
N PRO A 173 9.05 -5.73 -5.03
CA PRO A 173 8.90 -5.61 -3.59
C PRO A 173 7.99 -4.43 -3.28
N SER A 174 6.95 -4.69 -2.48
CA SER A 174 5.87 -3.75 -2.26
C SER A 174 5.30 -3.81 -0.86
N ILE A 175 5.03 -2.65 -0.29
CA ILE A 175 4.38 -2.51 1.01
C ILE A 175 3.25 -1.49 0.97
N LEU A 176 2.30 -1.63 1.89
CA LEU A 176 1.27 -0.65 2.20
C LEU A 176 1.42 -0.24 3.66
N VAL A 177 1.65 1.04 3.91
CA VAL A 177 1.76 1.66 5.24
C VAL A 177 0.47 2.40 5.55
#